data_AF-A0A026WTP0-F1
#
_entry.id   AF-A0A026WTP0-F1
#
_cell.length_a   1.000
_cell.length_b   1.000
_cell.length_c   1.000
_cell.angle_alpha   90.00
_cell.angle_beta   90.00
_cell.angle_gamma   90.00
#
_symmetry.space_group_name_H-M   'P 1'
#
loop_
_entity.id
_entity.type
_entity.pdbx_description
1 polymer ?
#
loop_
_entity_poly.entity_id
_entity_poly.type
_entity_poly.pdbx_seq_one_letter_code
_entity_poly.pdbx_strand_id
1 'polypeptide(L)' 'MKFAVGMIVKCIDKCEGCRYCNTPLVIIGWTEIDDLELRAKNHLVWYLTFSASRGIFYISEANILVVGCC' A
#
# COMPACT_ATOMS: atom_id res chain seq x y z
N MET A 1 0.03 12.34 1.91
CA MET A 1 -0.13 11.66 0.61
C MET A 1 1.19 11.65 -0.15
N LYS A 2 1.82 10.48 -0.25
CA LYS A 2 3.11 10.30 -0.91
C LYS A 2 3.01 9.69 -2.31
N PHE A 3 1.94 8.95 -2.59
CA PHE A 3 1.79 8.22 -3.85
C PHE A 3 0.48 8.57 -4.56
N ALA A 4 0.51 8.58 -5.90
CA ALA A 4 -0.62 8.91 -6.75
C ALA A 4 -1.26 7.67 -7.37
N VAL A 5 -2.51 7.80 -7.78
CA VAL A 5 -3.22 6.78 -8.58
C VAL A 5 -2.45 6.53 -9.89
N GLY A 6 -2.31 5.27 -10.26
CA GLY A 6 -1.53 4.83 -11.42
C GLY A 6 -0.06 4.52 -11.11
N MET A 7 0.45 4.88 -9.92
CA MET A 7 1.83 4.54 -9.55
C MET A 7 1.99 3.03 -9.31
N ILE A 8 3.12 2.50 -9.79
CA ILE A 8 3.53 1.12 -9.51
C ILE A 8 4.40 1.12 -8.25
N VAL A 9 3.93 0.41 -7.23
CA VAL A 9 4.60 0.24 -5.93
C VAL A 9 4.85 -1.23 -5.64
N LYS A 10 5.67 -1.53 -4.64
CA LYS A 10 5.90 -2.87 -4.10
C LYS A 10 5.65 -2.84 -2.60
N CYS A 11 5.09 -3.92 -2.08
CA CYS A 11 5.00 -4.14 -0.65
C CYS A 11 6.38 -4.46 -0.07
N ILE A 12 6.74 -3.79 1.04
CA ILE A 12 8.04 -3.93 1.73
C ILE A 12 7.95 -4.84 2.97
N ASP A 13 6.76 -5.36 3.28
CA ASP A 13 6.49 -5.86 4.63
C ASP A 13 7.52 -6.90 5.08
N LYS A 14 8.10 -6.69 6.27
CA LYS A 14 9.17 -7.51 6.84
C LYS A 14 8.66 -8.83 7.44
N CYS A 15 7.51 -9.32 6.98
CA CYS A 15 6.96 -10.57 7.48
C CYS A 15 7.57 -11.74 6.71
N GLU A 16 8.38 -12.56 7.37
CA GLU A 16 8.65 -13.93 6.92
C GLU A 16 7.29 -14.61 6.70
N GLY A 17 6.92 -14.83 5.42
CA GLY A 17 5.62 -15.37 5.03
C GLY A 17 4.66 -14.41 4.31
N CYS A 18 5.00 -13.12 4.16
CA CYS A 18 4.22 -12.20 3.34
C CYS A 18 4.38 -12.56 1.85
N ARG A 19 3.39 -13.26 1.28
CA ARG A 19 3.27 -13.57 -0.17
C ARG A 19 3.22 -12.34 -1.10
N TYR A 20 3.40 -11.13 -0.58
CA TYR A 20 3.22 -9.85 -1.29
C TYR A 20 4.54 -9.13 -1.52
N CYS A 21 5.61 -9.53 -0.84
CA CYS A 21 6.93 -8.94 -1.00
C CYS A 21 7.37 -9.08 -2.46
N ASN A 22 7.90 -7.99 -3.03
CA ASN A 22 8.36 -7.90 -4.41
C ASN A 22 7.29 -8.01 -5.52
N THR A 23 6.00 -8.18 -5.20
CA THR A 23 4.93 -8.14 -6.22
C THR A 23 4.62 -6.69 -6.62
N PRO A 24 4.60 -6.34 -7.92
CA PRO A 24 4.19 -5.01 -8.35
C PRO A 24 2.69 -4.80 -8.11
N LEU A 25 2.37 -3.66 -7.53
CA LEU A 25 1.02 -3.22 -7.19
C LEU A 25 0.75 -1.89 -7.88
N VAL A 26 -0.47 -1.69 -8.38
CA VAL A 26 -0.90 -0.40 -8.92
C VAL A 26 -1.78 0.28 -7.89
N ILE A 27 -1.51 1.53 -7.58
CA ILE A 27 -2.40 2.34 -6.74
C ILE A 27 -3.61 2.74 -7.56
N ILE A 28 -4.80 2.43 -7.08
CA ILE A 28 -6.08 2.77 -7.73
C ILE A 28 -6.92 3.73 -6.91
N GLY A 29 -6.53 4.01 -5.66
CA GLY A 29 -7.16 4.99 -4.79
C GLY A 29 -6.44 5.08 -3.45
N TRP A 30 -6.92 5.97 -2.59
CA TRP A 30 -6.47 6.05 -1.20
C TRP A 30 -7.62 6.52 -0.32
N THR A 31 -7.52 6.23 0.97
CA THR A 31 -8.42 6.70 2.00
C THR A 31 -7.62 7.04 3.24
N GLU A 32 -8.06 8.07 3.94
CA GLU A 32 -7.62 8.32 5.31
C GLU A 32 -8.57 7.52 6.22
N ILE A 33 -8.02 6.75 7.15
CA ILE A 33 -8.84 6.09 8.16
C ILE A 33 -9.16 7.11 9.25
N ASP A 34 -10.44 7.47 9.40
CA ASP A 34 -10.97 8.27 10.53
C ASP A 34 -11.46 7.37 11.68
N ASP A 35 -10.85 6.19 11.83
CA ASP A 35 -11.12 5.30 12.96
C ASP A 35 -10.32 5.78 14.17
N LEU A 36 -11.05 6.10 15.25
CA LEU A 36 -10.53 6.78 16.44
C LEU A 36 -9.39 5.99 17.09
N GLU A 37 -9.44 4.65 17.04
CA GLU A 37 -8.42 3.78 17.63
C GLU A 37 -7.12 3.74 16.81
N LEU A 38 -7.22 3.83 15.49
CA LEU A 38 -6.06 3.87 14.59
C LEU A 38 -5.42 5.27 14.55
N ARG A 39 -6.23 6.32 14.73
CA ARG A 39 -5.78 7.71 14.85
C ARG A 39 -4.80 7.92 16.01
N ALA A 40 -5.00 7.22 17.12
CA ALA A 40 -4.12 7.24 18.28
C ALA A 40 -2.75 6.58 18.02
N LYS A 41 -2.63 5.70 17.02
CA LYS A 41 -1.41 4.94 16.74
C LYS A 41 -0.61 5.42 15.54
N ASN A 42 -1.23 6.07 14.55
CA ASN A 42 -0.60 6.91 13.54
C ASN A 42 -1.66 7.32 12.52
N HIS A 43 -1.62 8.57 12.04
CA HIS A 43 -2.38 9.03 10.87
C HIS A 43 -1.90 8.32 9.60
N LEU A 44 -2.24 7.04 9.44
CA LEU A 44 -1.80 6.23 8.32
C LEU A 44 -2.77 6.41 7.16
N VAL A 45 -2.27 6.95 6.05
CA VAL A 45 -2.95 6.89 4.75
C VAL A 45 -2.96 5.43 4.29
N TRP A 46 -4.12 4.95 3.85
CA TRP A 46 -4.26 3.62 3.26
C TRP A 46 -4.48 3.75 1.77
N TYR A 47 -3.75 2.97 0.99
CA TYR A 47 -3.86 2.92 -0.45
C TYR A 47 -4.69 1.72 -0.84
N LEU A 48 -5.66 1.94 -1.72
CA LEU A 48 -6.33 0.89 -2.46
C LEU A 48 -5.42 0.50 -3.62
N THR A 49 -5.02 -0.76 -3.66
CA THR A 49 -4.06 -1.27 -4.64
C THR A 49 -4.62 -2.47 -5.40
N PHE A 50 -4.18 -2.63 -6.64
CA PHE A 50 -4.49 -3.77 -7.49
C PHE A 50 -3.23 -4.59 -7.79
N SER A 51 -3.35 -5.91 -7.70
CA SER A 51 -2.38 -6.88 -8.22
C SER A 51 -3.07 -7.85 -9.17
N ALA A 52 -2.43 -8.17 -10.30
CA ALA A 52 -2.94 -9.18 -11.23
C ALA A 52 -3.13 -10.56 -10.58
N SER A 53 -2.34 -10.90 -9.56
CA SER A 53 -2.42 -12.20 -8.89
C SER A 53 -3.49 -12.28 -7.80
N ARG A 54 -4.03 -11.15 -7.34
CA ARG A 54 -4.87 -11.10 -6.13
C ARG A 54 -6.08 -10.17 -6.21
N GLY A 55 -6.20 -9.36 -7.26
CA GLY A 55 -7.23 -8.35 -7.34
C GLY A 55 -6.94 -7.15 -6.44
N ILE A 56 -8.00 -6.56 -5.89
CA ILE A 56 -7.97 -5.28 -5.18
C ILE A 56 -7.86 -5.52 -3.66
N PHE A 57 -6.96 -4.79 -2.99
CA PHE A 57 -6.81 -4.80 -1.53
C PHE A 57 -6.22 -3.50 -0.98
N TYR A 58 -6.37 -3.27 0.31
CA TYR A 58 -5.84 -2.10 1.02
C TYR A 58 -4.44 -2.37 1.58
N ILE A 59 -3.57 -1.37 1.52
CA ILE A 59 -2.23 -1.41 2.12
C ILE A 59 -1.88 -0.06 2.75
N SER A 60 -1.21 -0.07 3.90
CA SER A 60 -0.79 1.15 4.59
C SER A 60 0.39 1.82 3.89
N GLU A 61 0.47 3.15 3.97
CA GLU A 61 1.57 3.95 3.40
C GLU A 61 2.95 3.49 3.88
N ALA A 62 3.05 3.01 5.14
CA ALA A 62 4.29 2.54 5.74
C ALA A 62 4.85 1.25 5.08
N ASN A 63 3.99 0.50 4.38
CA ASN A 63 4.32 -0.82 3.84
C ASN A 63 4.55 -0.82 2.32
N ILE A 64 4.66 0.35 1.69
CA ILE A 64 4.84 0.48 0.22
C ILE A 64 6.08 1.30 -0.18
N LEU A 65 6.80 0.83 -1.19
CA LEU A 65 7.90 1.55 -1.88
C LEU A 65 7.62 1.68 -3.37
N VAL A 66 8.11 2.75 -3.99
CA VAL A 66 8.09 2.90 -5.46
C VAL A 66 8.97 1.83 -6.09
N VAL A 67 8.47 1.16 -7.12
CA VAL A 67 9.32 0.36 -8.00
C VAL A 67 9.98 1.33 -8.98
N GLY A 68 11.28 1.57 -8.81
CA GLY A 68 12.00 2.53 -9.64
C GLY A 68 11.81 2.26 -11.12
N CYS A 69 11.36 3.29 -11.85
CA CYS A 69 11.67 3.45 -13.27
C CYS A 69 13.17 3.79 -13.34
N CYS A 70 13.93 2.98 -14.06
CA CYS A 70 15.17 3.45 -14.67
C CYS A 70 14.82 4.33 -15.86
#